data_AF-A0A951FDE9-F1
#
_entry.id   AF-A0A951FDE9-F1
#
_cell.length_a   1.000
_cell.length_b   1.000
_cell.length_c   1.000
_cell.angle_alpha   90.00
_cell.angle_beta   90.00
_cell.angle_gamma   90.00
#
_symmetry.space_group_name_H-M   'P 1'
#
loop_
_entity.id
_entity.type
_entity.pdbx_description
1 polymer ?
#
loop_
_entity_poly.entity_id
_entity_poly.type
_entity_poly.pdbx_seq_one_letter_code
_entity_poly.pdbx_strand_id
1 'polypeptide(L)' 'MISLRARITGIVLSALMLAGVASSAHASYTDPAAHLTLGNPSGATSSTANDRNYLIQRPQYAMSYHRYNGI' A
#
# COMPACT_ATOMS: atom_id res chain seq x y z
N MET A 1 -12.85 52.26 4.78
CA MET A 1 -12.08 52.06 3.53
C MET A 1 -10.89 51.17 3.85
N ILE A 2 -10.92 49.89 3.46
CA ILE A 2 -9.81 48.96 3.70
C ILE A 2 -8.60 49.40 2.87
N SER A 3 -7.44 49.51 3.51
CA SER A 3 -6.21 50.01 2.88
C SER A 3 -5.68 49.03 1.83
N LEU A 4 -5.12 49.55 0.73
CA LEU A 4 -4.58 48.74 -0.37
C LEU A 4 -3.56 47.70 0.09
N ARG A 5 -2.78 48.04 1.12
CA ARG A 5 -1.82 47.15 1.78
C ARG A 5 -2.52 45.92 2.38
N ALA A 6 -3.63 46.10 3.10
CA ALA A 6 -4.37 44.99 3.71
C ALA A 6 -4.99 44.03 2.69
N ARG A 7 -5.38 44.53 1.50
CA ARG A 7 -5.87 43.68 0.40
C ARG A 7 -4.76 42.82 -0.19
N ILE A 8 -3.58 43.40 -0.40
CA ILE A 8 -2.42 42.68 -0.96
C ILE A 8 -1.97 41.58 0.01
N THR A 9 -1.87 41.86 1.31
CA THR A 9 -1.48 40.85 2.29
C THR A 9 -2.49 39.70 2.37
N GLY A 10 -3.80 40.01 2.28
CA GLY A 10 -4.85 38.98 2.25
C GLY A 10 -4.72 38.06 1.03
N ILE A 11 -4.52 38.63 -0.16
CA ILE A 11 -4.38 37.85 -1.40
C ILE A 11 -3.13 36.97 -1.36
N VAL A 12 -2.00 37.48 -0.86
CA VAL A 12 -0.75 36.70 -0.75
C VAL A 12 -0.91 35.54 0.24
N LEU A 13 -1.57 35.77 1.38
CA LEU A 13 -1.81 34.71 2.36
C LEU A 13 -2.76 33.63 1.84
N SER A 14 -3.81 34.03 1.11
CA SER A 14 -4.73 33.10 0.46
C SER A 14 -4.06 32.27 -0.64
N ALA A 15 -3.18 32.88 -1.43
CA ALA A 15 -2.43 32.17 -2.48
C ALA A 15 -1.44 31.15 -1.89
N LEU A 16 -0.81 31.47 -0.76
CA LEU A 16 0.13 30.56 -0.09
C LEU A 16 -0.55 29.31 0.48
N MET A 17 -1.80 29.43 0.93
CA MET A 17 -2.58 28.30 1.47
C MET A 17 -3.10 27.36 0.36
N LEU A 18 -3.21 27.83 -0.89
CA LEU A 18 -3.72 27.02 -2.01
C LEU A 18 -2.67 26.11 -2.65
N ALA A 19 -1.37 26.35 -2.39
CA ALA A 19 -0.27 25.60 -3.01
C ALA A 19 0.14 24.31 -2.27
N GLY A 20 -0.50 23.98 -1.14
CA GLY A 20 0.01 22.98 -0.19
C GLY A 20 -0.55 21.54 -0.26
N VAL A 21 -1.42 21.16 -1.21
CA VAL A 21 -2.22 19.91 -1.07
C VAL A 21 -1.91 18.74 -2.00
N ALA A 22 -0.78 18.71 -2.69
CA ALA A 22 -0.38 17.55 -3.48
C ALA A 22 0.51 16.59 -2.66
N SER A 23 -0.06 15.90 -1.67
CA SER A 23 0.63 14.74 -1.06
C SER A 23 0.44 13.53 -1.98
N SER A 24 1.47 13.19 -2.74
CA SER A 24 1.51 11.97 -3.55
C SER A 24 1.46 10.76 -2.61
N ALA A 25 0.32 10.08 -2.52
CA ALA A 25 0.23 8.82 -1.81
C ALA A 25 1.13 7.79 -2.53
N HIS A 26 2.33 7.56 -2.01
CA HIS A 26 3.12 6.41 -2.41
C HIS A 26 2.45 5.16 -1.84
N ALA A 27 1.74 4.42 -2.69
CA ALA A 27 1.36 3.06 -2.36
C ALA A 27 2.64 2.28 -2.05
N SER A 28 2.84 1.93 -0.78
CA SER A 28 3.98 1.11 -0.38
C SER A 28 3.78 -0.27 -1.00
N TYR A 29 4.61 -0.58 -2.00
CA TYR A 29 4.67 -1.93 -2.56
C TYR A 29 5.40 -2.81 -1.55
N THR A 30 4.63 -3.60 -0.79
CA THR A 30 5.22 -4.67 0.01
C THR A 30 5.48 -5.86 -0.90
N ASP A 31 6.75 -6.24 -1.01
CA ASP A 31 7.15 -7.47 -1.69
C ASP A 31 6.41 -8.67 -1.06
N PRO A 32 5.57 -9.41 -1.82
CA PRO A 32 4.86 -10.57 -1.29
C PRO A 32 5.79 -11.69 -0.79
N ALA A 33 7.06 -11.68 -1.19
CA ALA A 33 8.08 -12.61 -0.69
C ALA A 33 8.66 -12.21 0.67
N ALA A 34 8.44 -10.98 1.16
CA ALA A 34 8.92 -10.54 2.47
C ALA A 34 8.43 -11.44 3.62
N HIS A 35 7.25 -12.04 3.46
CA HIS A 35 6.64 -12.97 4.43
C HIS A 35 7.24 -14.37 4.40
N LEU A 36 8.12 -14.67 3.45
CA LEU A 36 8.80 -15.96 3.28
C LEU A 36 10.31 -15.85 3.56
N THR A 37 10.75 -14.79 4.23
CA THR A 37 12.17 -14.55 4.57
C THR A 37 12.80 -15.64 5.42
N LEU A 38 12.00 -16.30 6.27
CA LEU A 38 12.41 -17.47 7.06
C LEU A 38 12.25 -18.80 6.29
N GLY A 39 11.82 -18.74 5.04
CA GLY A 39 11.58 -19.89 4.17
C GLY A 39 10.10 -20.27 4.05
N ASN A 40 9.88 -21.40 3.37
CA ASN A 40 8.57 -21.99 3.10
C ASN A 40 8.51 -23.39 3.73
N PRO A 41 7.93 -23.54 4.93
CA PRO A 41 8.02 -24.77 5.71
C PRO A 41 7.44 -26.02 5.03
N SER A 42 6.37 -25.87 4.25
CA SER A 42 5.70 -26.98 3.55
C SER A 42 6.16 -27.14 2.09
N GLY A 43 7.01 -26.26 1.58
CA GLY A 43 7.39 -26.25 0.17
C GLY A 43 6.21 -25.95 -0.77
N ALA A 44 5.22 -25.17 -0.32
CA ALA A 44 4.05 -24.79 -1.13
C ALA A 44 4.45 -24.09 -2.44
N THR A 45 3.67 -24.30 -3.51
CA THR A 45 3.93 -23.71 -4.83
C THR A 45 2.69 -23.03 -5.40
N SER A 46 2.86 -22.00 -6.22
CA SER A 46 1.74 -21.30 -6.89
C SER A 46 1.15 -22.05 -8.10
N SER A 47 1.44 -23.34 -8.24
CA SER A 47 0.87 -24.19 -9.29
C SER A 47 -0.50 -24.69 -8.86
N THR A 48 -1.53 -24.48 -9.69
CA THR A 48 -2.89 -24.96 -9.44
C THR A 48 -3.01 -26.48 -9.41
N ALA A 49 -2.00 -27.21 -9.90
CA ALA A 49 -1.90 -28.65 -9.75
C ALA A 49 -1.56 -29.09 -8.32
N ASN A 50 -1.06 -28.19 -7.47
CA ASN A 50 -0.71 -28.44 -6.07
C ASN A 50 -1.85 -28.01 -5.14
N ASP A 51 -3.05 -28.52 -5.39
CA ASP A 51 -4.30 -28.11 -4.73
C ASP A 51 -4.37 -28.44 -3.23
N ARG A 52 -3.47 -29.30 -2.74
CA ARG A 52 -3.29 -29.63 -1.32
C ARG A 52 -2.23 -28.77 -0.61
N ASN A 53 -1.44 -27.99 -1.34
CA ASN A 53 -0.33 -27.21 -0.78
C ASN A 53 -0.04 -26.00 -1.69
N TYR A 54 -1.09 -25.23 -1.98
CA TYR A 54 -1.05 -24.11 -2.92
C TYR A 54 -0.55 -22.84 -2.24
N LEU A 55 0.48 -22.21 -2.79
CA LEU A 55 1.03 -20.98 -2.22
C LEU A 55 0.16 -19.78 -2.56
N ILE A 56 -0.34 -19.10 -1.53
CA ILE A 56 -1.04 -17.82 -1.64
C ILE A 56 -0.17 -16.73 -1.04
N GLN A 57 0.14 -15.71 -1.84
CA GLN A 57 0.88 -14.53 -1.40
C GLN A 57 0.01 -13.28 -1.50
N ARG A 58 0.05 -12.47 -0.45
CA ARG A 58 -0.62 -11.17 -0.33
C ARG A 58 0.37 -10.15 0.25
N PRO A 59 0.12 -8.83 0.11
CA PRO A 59 0.97 -7.83 0.72
C PRO A 59 1.09 -7.98 2.24
N GLN A 60 0.10 -8.57 2.91
CA GLN A 60 0.06 -8.72 4.37
C GLN A 60 0.54 -10.08 4.89
N TYR A 61 0.56 -11.14 4.06
CA TYR A 61 0.90 -12.49 4.49
C TYR A 61 1.25 -13.42 3.32
N ALA A 62 1.89 -14.56 3.64
CA ALA A 62 1.97 -15.72 2.77
C ALA A 62 1.43 -16.95 3.51
N MET A 63 0.69 -17.83 2.81
CA MET A 63 0.15 -19.04 3.39
C MET A 63 0.10 -20.20 2.39
N SER A 64 0.13 -21.42 2.92
CA SER A 64 -0.14 -22.65 2.18
C SER A 64 -1.61 -23.03 2.33
N TYR A 65 -2.34 -23.08 1.22
CA TYR A 65 -3.76 -23.44 1.19
C TYR A 65 -3.96 -24.89 0.71
N HIS A 66 -4.78 -25.63 1.44
CA HIS A 66 -5.20 -26.99 1.19
C HIS A 66 -6.71 -27.04 0.88
N ARG A 67 -7.04 -27.11 -0.42
CA ARG A 67 -8.42 -27.01 -0.93
C ARG A 67 -9.42 -27.92 -0.24
N TYR A 68 -9.06 -29.17 0.01
CA TYR A 68 -9.98 -30.15 0.59
C TYR A 68 -10.20 -29.98 2.10
N ASN A 69 -9.31 -29.27 2.78
CA ASN A 69 -9.43 -29.00 4.22
C ASN A 69 -9.98 -27.59 4.45
N GLY A 70 -9.97 -26.73 3.42
CA GLY A 70 -10.48 -25.37 3.49
C GLY A 70 -9.60 -24.41 4.31
N ILE A 71 -8.35 -24.78 4.54
CA ILE A 71 -7.36 -24.04 5.34
C ILE A 71 -6.13 -23.70 4.51
#